data_AF-A0A9P3YRF4-F1
#
_entry.id   AF-A0A9P3YRF4-F1
#
_cell.length_a   1.000
_cell.length_b   1.000
_cell.length_c   1.000
_cell.angle_alpha   90.00
_cell.angle_beta   90.00
_cell.angle_gamma   90.00
#
_symmetry.space_group_name_H-M   'P 1'
#
loop_
_entity.id
_entity.type
_entity.pdbx_description
1 polymer ?
#
loop_
_entity_poly.entity_id
_entity_poly.type
_entity_poly.pdbx_seq_one_letter_code
_entity_poly.pdbx_strand_id
1 'polypeptide(L)'
;MLNSAKNQVGFIKSVLKESYRLKEISENICDFVTTLIKKNSSTSKFYTKQKAQLLLEKSKNIPIGIPIFLMLTLGLRFGEAVSLIWSDVDLDKKIIHVNQTLVYVDNKIIFKDPKTPKSKRKLFAPDELISLLEEEKFKQNKLKLQAILKNEFDLICLNKRFNP
;
A
#
# COMPACT_ATOMS: atom_id res chain seq x y z
N MET A 1 14.48 3.71 16.22
CA MET A 1 14.41 4.55 17.45
C MET A 1 14.17 6.03 17.17
N LEU A 2 14.98 6.71 16.33
CA LEU A 2 14.86 8.17 16.07
C LEU A 2 13.49 8.66 15.55
N ASN A 3 12.83 7.92 14.65
CA ASN A 3 11.50 8.31 14.15
C ASN A 3 10.39 8.15 15.21
N SER A 4 10.54 7.21 16.13
CA SER A 4 9.59 7.01 17.24
C SER A 4 9.63 8.19 18.21
N ALA A 5 10.84 8.63 18.58
CA ALA A 5 11.04 9.79 19.44
C ALA A 5 10.48 11.09 18.82
N LYS A 6 10.68 11.31 17.51
CA LYS A 6 10.08 12.46 16.80
C LYS A 6 8.55 12.46 16.86
N ASN A 7 7.92 11.30 16.67
CA ASN A 7 6.46 11.17 16.74
C ASN A 7 5.94 11.42 18.16
N GLN A 8 6.61 10.89 19.18
CA GLN A 8 6.27 11.13 20.59
C GLN A 8 6.40 12.62 20.96
N VAL A 9 7.51 13.25 20.58
CA VAL A 9 7.71 14.69 20.78
C VAL A 9 6.65 15.52 20.05
N GLY A 10 6.30 15.14 18.82
CA GLY A 10 5.23 15.79 18.06
C GLY A 10 3.87 15.66 18.75
N PHE A 11 3.55 14.49 19.28
CA PHE A 11 2.33 14.25 20.04
C PHE A 11 2.28 15.12 21.31
N ILE A 12 3.34 15.11 22.13
CA ILE A 12 3.45 15.90 23.36
C ILE A 12 3.31 17.40 23.05
N LYS A 13 3.98 17.88 22.00
CA LYS A 13 3.85 19.27 21.53
C LYS A 13 2.40 19.62 21.18
N SER A 14 1.67 18.70 20.54
CA SER A 14 0.27 18.93 20.19
C SER A 14 -0.63 19.00 21.42
N VAL A 15 -0.43 18.12 22.39
CA VAL A 15 -1.22 18.09 23.64
C VAL A 15 -0.98 19.35 24.47
N LEU A 16 0.28 19.69 24.74
CA LEU A 16 0.62 20.86 25.57
C LEU A 16 0.22 22.18 24.91
N LYS A 17 0.31 22.27 23.58
CA LYS A 17 -0.21 23.42 22.84
C LYS A 17 -1.72 23.58 23.01
N GLU A 18 -2.47 22.48 23.04
CA GLU A 18 -3.91 22.51 23.22
C GLU A 18 -4.30 22.89 24.65
N SER A 19 -3.65 22.30 25.67
CA SER A 19 -3.87 22.69 27.07
C SER A 19 -3.52 24.16 27.34
N TYR A 20 -2.48 24.70 26.69
CA TYR A 20 -2.17 26.13 26.76
C TYR A 20 -3.24 26.98 26.06
N ARG A 21 -3.72 26.57 24.87
CA ARG A 21 -4.82 27.25 24.16
C ARG A 21 -6.10 27.31 25.00
N LEU A 22 -6.39 26.24 25.73
CA LEU A 22 -7.51 26.13 26.66
C LEU A 22 -7.26 26.84 28.01
N LYS A 23 -6.06 27.38 28.24
CA LYS A 23 -5.61 28.02 29.49
C LYS A 23 -5.64 27.10 30.72
N GLU A 24 -5.56 25.79 30.51
CA GLU A 24 -5.41 24.79 31.60
C GLU A 24 -4.00 24.83 32.22
N ILE A 25 -3.03 25.28 31.43
CA ILE A 25 -1.66 25.55 31.85
C ILE A 25 -1.31 27.00 31.53
N SER A 26 -0.47 27.60 32.37
CA SER A 26 -0.08 29.01 32.25
C SER A 26 0.92 29.26 31.12
N GLU A 27 1.67 28.23 30.70
CA GLU A 27 2.73 28.34 29.72
C GLU A 27 2.89 27.04 28.92
N ASN A 28 3.37 27.17 27.68
CA ASN A 28 3.69 26.03 26.83
C ASN A 28 5.17 25.63 26.99
N ILE A 29 5.43 24.65 27.85
CA ILE A 29 6.79 24.17 28.18
C ILE A 29 7.58 23.73 26.93
N CYS A 30 6.89 23.27 25.87
CA CYS A 30 7.54 22.83 24.64
C CYS A 30 8.27 23.93 23.86
N ASP A 31 7.97 25.20 24.13
CA ASP A 31 8.63 26.34 23.48
C ASP A 31 10.04 26.57 24.03
N PHE A 32 10.33 26.05 25.22
CA PHE A 32 11.64 26.13 25.87
C PHE A 32 12.52 24.90 25.63
N VAL A 33 11.99 23.86 24.96
CA VAL A 33 12.72 22.62 24.69
C VAL A 33 13.27 22.61 23.27
N THR A 34 14.60 22.65 23.15
CA THR A 34 15.26 22.45 21.86
C THR A 34 15.36 20.97 21.54
N THR A 35 14.66 20.54 20.50
CA THR A 35 14.74 19.16 20.02
C THR A 35 15.92 19.00 19.07
N LEU A 36 16.83 18.05 19.35
CA LEU A 36 17.91 17.65 18.45
C LEU A 36 17.37 16.86 17.26
N ILE A 37 16.51 17.47 16.45
CA ILE A 37 16.03 16.90 15.20
C ILE A 37 17.15 17.13 14.20
N LYS A 38 18.06 16.15 14.04
CA LYS A 38 18.92 16.12 12.85
C LYS A 38 18.02 16.30 11.63
N LYS A 39 18.24 17.39 10.89
CA LYS A 39 17.78 17.53 9.50
C LYS A 39 18.51 16.44 8.73
N ASN A 40 17.95 15.24 8.71
CA ASN A 40 18.35 14.27 7.71
C ASN A 40 17.88 14.85 6.39
N SER A 41 18.76 15.56 5.69
CA SER A 41 18.63 15.74 4.25
C SER A 41 18.89 14.37 3.61
N SER A 42 17.96 13.44 3.80
CA SER A 42 18.03 12.18 3.08
C SER A 42 17.79 12.53 1.62
N THR A 43 18.86 12.53 0.82
CA THR A 43 18.73 12.45 -0.63
C THR A 43 17.92 11.20 -0.91
N SER A 44 16.66 11.38 -1.32
CA SER A 44 15.78 10.25 -1.63
C SER A 44 16.41 9.50 -2.80
N LYS A 45 16.85 8.26 -2.56
CA LYS A 45 17.32 7.37 -3.63
C LYS A 45 16.08 6.90 -4.39
N PHE A 46 15.90 7.39 -5.61
CA PHE A 46 14.83 6.96 -6.51
C PHE A 46 15.37 6.00 -7.58
N TYR A 47 14.49 5.15 -8.12
CA TYR A 47 14.83 4.32 -9.26
C TYR A 47 14.89 5.18 -10.52
N THR A 48 15.94 4.98 -11.32
CA THR A 48 15.93 5.46 -12.71
C THR A 48 14.96 4.61 -13.53
N LYS A 49 14.51 5.13 -14.67
CA LYS A 49 13.62 4.40 -15.59
C LYS A 49 14.17 3.02 -15.94
N GLN A 50 15.47 2.92 -16.24
CA GLN A 50 16.11 1.65 -16.60
C GLN A 50 16.09 0.64 -15.43
N LYS A 51 16.33 1.11 -14.19
CA LYS A 51 16.29 0.25 -13.01
C LYS A 51 14.86 -0.21 -12.68
N ALA A 52 13.87 0.66 -12.87
CA ALA A 52 12.47 0.30 -12.70
C ALA A 52 12.02 -0.75 -13.74
N GLN A 53 12.40 -0.58 -15.00
CA GLN A 53 12.14 -1.57 -16.06
C GLN A 53 12.81 -2.91 -15.76
N LEU A 54 14.08 -2.90 -15.34
CA LEU A 54 14.78 -4.12 -14.93
C LEU A 54 14.09 -4.83 -13.76
N LEU A 55 13.57 -4.07 -12.80
CA LEU A 55 12.82 -4.62 -11.67
C LEU A 55 11.51 -5.27 -12.13
N LEU A 56 10.76 -4.63 -13.03
CA LEU A 56 9.54 -5.20 -13.62
C LEU A 56 9.84 -6.51 -14.33
N GLU A 57 10.81 -6.53 -15.24
CA GLU A 57 11.23 -7.74 -15.97
C GLU A 57 11.59 -8.90 -15.05
N LYS A 58 12.38 -8.64 -14.00
CA LYS A 58 12.80 -9.68 -13.04
C LYS A 58 11.67 -10.13 -12.11
N SER A 59 10.59 -9.36 -12.02
CA SER A 59 9.47 -9.64 -11.11
C SER A 59 8.33 -10.46 -11.71
N LYS A 60 8.27 -10.64 -13.04
CA LYS A 60 7.15 -11.30 -13.75
C LYS A 60 6.79 -12.70 -13.19
N ASN A 61 7.78 -13.48 -12.79
CA ASN A 61 7.59 -14.89 -12.38
C ASN A 61 7.67 -15.15 -10.87
N ILE A 62 7.66 -14.11 -10.04
CA ILE A 62 7.67 -14.26 -8.58
C ILE A 62 6.29 -13.88 -8.01
N PRO A 63 5.87 -14.44 -6.86
CA PRO A 63 4.56 -14.18 -6.27
C PRO A 63 4.26 -12.68 -6.02
N ILE A 64 5.30 -11.89 -5.77
CA ILE A 64 5.19 -10.43 -5.55
C ILE A 64 5.24 -9.61 -6.85
N GLY A 65 5.27 -10.27 -8.02
CA GLY A 65 5.36 -9.63 -9.33
C GLY A 65 4.21 -8.68 -9.62
N ILE A 66 2.97 -9.18 -9.55
CA ILE A 66 1.76 -8.38 -9.76
C ILE A 66 1.71 -7.18 -8.80
N PRO A 67 1.92 -7.34 -7.47
CA PRO A 67 2.05 -6.20 -6.56
C PRO A 67 3.09 -5.17 -6.99
N ILE A 68 4.28 -5.60 -7.42
CA ILE A 68 5.34 -4.70 -7.88
C ILE A 68 4.90 -3.92 -9.13
N PHE A 69 4.28 -4.59 -10.11
CA PHE A 69 3.74 -3.96 -11.31
C PHE A 69 2.70 -2.90 -10.94
N LEU A 70 1.72 -3.25 -10.11
CA LEU A 70 0.68 -2.32 -9.63
C LEU A 70 1.26 -1.09 -8.93
N MET A 71 2.28 -1.30 -8.08
CA MET A 71 2.92 -0.20 -7.36
C MET A 71 3.74 0.71 -8.29
N LEU A 72 4.50 0.14 -9.24
CA LEU A 72 5.38 0.91 -10.11
C LEU A 72 4.65 1.59 -11.28
N THR A 73 3.62 0.95 -11.83
CA THR A 73 2.90 1.48 -13.00
C THR A 73 1.74 2.38 -12.62
N LEU A 74 1.04 2.05 -11.52
CA LEU A 74 -0.18 2.75 -11.10
C LEU A 74 -0.03 3.51 -9.77
N GLY A 75 1.14 3.43 -9.13
CA GLY A 75 1.41 4.17 -7.90
C GLY A 75 0.59 3.70 -6.70
N LEU A 76 0.13 2.45 -6.70
CA LEU A 76 -0.64 1.90 -5.57
C LEU A 76 0.26 1.78 -4.34
N ARG A 77 -0.32 1.99 -3.16
CA ARG A 77 0.34 1.58 -1.92
C ARG A 77 0.33 0.06 -1.83
N PHE A 78 1.31 -0.53 -1.13
CA PHE A 78 1.40 -1.99 -1.01
C PHE A 78 0.08 -2.64 -0.55
N GLY A 79 -0.53 -2.10 0.51
CA GLY A 79 -1.82 -2.58 1.01
C GLY A 79 -3.00 -2.36 0.05
N GLU A 80 -2.93 -1.41 -0.88
CA GLU A 80 -3.94 -1.24 -1.94
C GLU A 80 -3.73 -2.33 -3.01
N ALA A 81 -2.48 -2.54 -3.44
CA ALA A 81 -2.12 -3.52 -4.47
C ALA A 81 -2.46 -4.96 -4.08
N VAL A 82 -2.14 -5.38 -2.86
CA VAL A 82 -2.42 -6.75 -2.39
C VAL A 82 -3.89 -6.97 -2.01
N SER A 83 -4.70 -5.91 -1.93
CA SER A 83 -6.11 -6.00 -1.59
C SER A 83 -7.04 -6.10 -2.79
N LEU A 84 -6.51 -5.99 -4.01
CA LEU A 84 -7.31 -6.05 -5.23
C LEU A 84 -7.95 -7.42 -5.39
N ILE A 85 -9.24 -7.41 -5.69
CA ILE A 85 -10.05 -8.57 -6.03
C ILE A 85 -10.42 -8.53 -7.52
N TRP A 86 -10.81 -9.66 -8.10
CA TRP A 86 -11.10 -9.71 -9.55
C TRP A 86 -12.24 -8.79 -9.98
N SER A 87 -13.21 -8.50 -9.10
CA SER A 87 -14.28 -7.53 -9.40
C SER A 87 -13.83 -6.07 -9.47
N ASP A 88 -12.62 -5.76 -8.98
CA ASP A 88 -12.03 -4.41 -9.09
C ASP A 88 -11.39 -4.16 -10.47
N VAL A 89 -11.25 -5.19 -11.31
CA VAL A 89 -10.51 -5.12 -12.57
C VAL A 89 -11.43 -5.37 -13.77
N ASP A 90 -11.58 -4.35 -14.60
CA ASP A 90 -12.19 -4.45 -15.93
C ASP A 90 -11.05 -4.65 -16.94
N LEU A 91 -10.79 -5.91 -17.30
CA LEU A 91 -9.71 -6.27 -18.23
C LEU A 91 -9.94 -5.71 -19.64
N ASP A 92 -11.19 -5.70 -20.10
CA ASP A 92 -11.56 -5.24 -21.45
C ASP A 92 -11.32 -3.73 -21.60
N LYS A 93 -11.76 -2.95 -20.60
CA LYS A 93 -11.54 -1.49 -20.59
C LYS A 93 -10.18 -1.08 -20.04
N LYS A 94 -9.41 -2.04 -19.53
CA LYS A 94 -8.10 -1.84 -18.89
C LYS A 94 -8.17 -0.90 -17.69
N ILE A 95 -9.21 -1.04 -16.86
CA ILE A 95 -9.47 -0.18 -15.71
C ILE A 95 -9.32 -0.97 -14.41
N ILE A 96 -8.55 -0.42 -13.47
CA ILE A 96 -8.44 -0.92 -12.10
C ILE A 96 -9.10 0.06 -11.14
N HIS A 97 -9.99 -0.46 -10.30
CA HIS A 97 -10.67 0.28 -9.24
C HIS A 97 -9.94 0.07 -7.92
N VAL A 98 -9.42 1.15 -7.33
CA VAL A 98 -8.80 1.10 -6.01
C VAL A 98 -9.88 1.38 -4.97
N ASN A 99 -10.47 0.32 -4.41
CA ASN A 99 -11.64 0.43 -3.54
C ASN A 99 -11.35 0.18 -2.06
N GLN A 100 -10.25 -0.48 -1.74
CA GLN A 100 -9.93 -0.94 -0.38
C GLN A 100 -8.43 -1.00 -0.13
N THR A 101 -8.07 -1.28 1.12
CA THR A 101 -6.71 -1.63 1.51
C THR A 101 -6.72 -2.81 2.48
N LEU A 102 -5.74 -3.71 2.32
CA LEU A 102 -5.52 -4.85 3.18
C LEU A 102 -4.41 -4.51 4.18
N VAL A 103 -4.70 -4.71 5.46
CA VAL A 103 -3.73 -4.57 6.55
C VAL A 103 -3.73 -5.81 7.44
N TYR A 104 -2.56 -6.15 7.96
CA TYR A 104 -2.39 -7.18 8.98
C TYR A 104 -2.36 -6.53 10.36
N VAL A 105 -3.29 -6.93 11.22
CA VAL A 105 -3.37 -6.48 12.63
C VAL A 105 -3.57 -7.72 13.48
N ASP A 106 -2.70 -7.93 14.47
CA ASP A 106 -2.76 -9.08 15.40
C ASP A 106 -2.90 -10.44 14.69
N ASN A 107 -2.10 -10.64 13.62
CA ASN A 107 -2.12 -11.81 12.74
C ASN A 107 -3.46 -12.06 12.01
N LYS A 108 -4.35 -11.06 11.96
CA LYS A 108 -5.60 -11.11 11.21
C LYS A 108 -5.54 -10.15 10.04
N ILE A 109 -6.13 -10.59 8.93
CA ILE A 109 -6.33 -9.78 7.74
C ILE A 109 -7.55 -8.89 7.97
N ILE A 110 -7.40 -7.59 7.76
CA ILE A 110 -8.48 -6.63 7.84
C ILE A 110 -8.50 -5.84 6.54
N PHE A 111 -9.64 -5.90 5.86
CA PHE A 111 -9.96 -5.00 4.77
C PHE A 111 -10.50 -3.70 5.34
N LYS A 112 -9.91 -2.59 4.94
CA LYS A 112 -10.34 -1.25 5.33
C LYS A 112 -10.74 -0.47 4.09
N ASP A 113 -11.81 0.30 4.22
CA ASP A 113 -12.08 1.35 3.27
C ASP A 113 -10.90 2.34 3.24
N PRO A 114 -10.64 2.96 2.07
CA PRO A 114 -9.69 4.05 1.97
C PRO A 114 -10.11 5.16 2.95
N LYS A 115 -9.13 5.76 3.63
CA LYS A 115 -9.37 6.74 4.72
C LYS A 115 -10.32 7.90 4.35
N THR A 116 -10.51 8.18 3.05
CA THR A 116 -11.46 9.18 2.56
C THR A 116 -12.14 8.70 1.27
N PRO A 117 -13.39 9.09 0.98
CA PRO A 117 -14.08 8.75 -0.26
C PRO A 117 -13.31 9.15 -1.53
N LYS A 118 -12.58 10.28 -1.48
CA LYS A 118 -11.70 10.75 -2.57
C LYS A 118 -10.55 9.78 -2.90
N SER A 119 -10.25 8.84 -2.01
CA SER A 119 -9.19 7.84 -2.23
C SER A 119 -9.67 6.66 -3.09
N LYS A 120 -10.99 6.48 -3.26
CA LYS A 120 -11.57 5.57 -4.25
C LYS A 120 -11.39 6.16 -5.64
N ARG A 121 -10.68 5.47 -6.51
CA ARG A 121 -10.27 5.97 -7.82
C ARG A 121 -10.23 4.88 -8.87
N LYS A 122 -10.39 5.26 -10.13
CA LYS A 122 -10.20 4.40 -11.30
C LYS A 122 -8.89 4.78 -11.97
N LEU A 123 -8.11 3.78 -12.36
CA LEU A 123 -6.82 3.96 -13.01
C LEU A 123 -6.77 3.13 -14.28
N PHE A 124 -6.23 3.71 -15.36
CA PHE A 124 -5.97 2.98 -16.59
C PHE A 124 -4.69 2.16 -16.42
N ALA A 125 -4.79 0.85 -16.62
CA ALA A 125 -3.67 -0.07 -16.55
C ALA A 125 -2.94 -0.15 -17.92
N PRO A 126 -1.59 -0.15 -17.93
CA PRO A 126 -0.83 -0.44 -19.13
C PRO A 126 -1.10 -1.87 -19.64
N ASP A 127 -0.94 -2.07 -20.95
CA ASP A 127 -1.18 -3.36 -21.61
C ASP A 127 -0.37 -4.51 -20.98
N GLU A 128 0.89 -4.25 -20.62
CA GLU A 128 1.74 -5.25 -19.98
C GLU A 128 1.19 -5.74 -18.63
N LEU A 129 0.56 -4.85 -17.85
CA LEU A 129 -0.10 -5.23 -16.61
C LEU A 129 -1.38 -6.02 -16.89
N ILE A 130 -2.14 -5.66 -17.92
CA ILE A 130 -3.36 -6.39 -18.30
C ILE A 130 -3.03 -7.80 -18.73
N SER A 131 -2.02 -8.00 -19.58
CA SER A 131 -1.56 -9.35 -19.97
C SER A 131 -1.15 -10.18 -18.76
N LEU A 132 -0.43 -9.60 -17.81
CA LEU A 132 -0.04 -10.30 -16.58
C LEU A 132 -1.26 -10.70 -15.72
N LEU A 133 -2.28 -9.84 -15.67
CA LEU A 133 -3.53 -10.12 -14.95
C LEU A 133 -4.37 -11.19 -15.66
N GLU A 134 -4.40 -11.22 -16.99
CA GLU A 134 -5.07 -12.27 -17.76
C GLU A 134 -4.43 -13.64 -17.52
N GLU A 135 -3.09 -13.71 -17.54
CA GLU A 135 -2.33 -14.93 -17.24
C GLU A 135 -2.62 -15.44 -15.82
N GLU A 136 -2.63 -14.55 -14.82
CA GLU A 136 -2.92 -14.93 -13.45
C GLU A 136 -4.39 -15.35 -13.29
N LYS A 137 -5.33 -14.69 -13.96
CA LYS A 137 -6.75 -15.07 -13.96
C LYS A 137 -6.94 -16.48 -14.51
N PHE A 138 -6.30 -16.77 -15.64
CA PHE A 138 -6.32 -18.10 -16.25
C PHE A 138 -5.74 -19.16 -15.29
N LYS A 139 -4.58 -18.88 -14.70
CA LYS A 139 -3.92 -19.77 -13.74
C LYS A 139 -4.79 -20.03 -12.51
N GLN A 140 -5.36 -18.99 -11.90
CA GLN A 140 -6.24 -19.15 -10.74
C GLN A 140 -7.51 -19.93 -11.09
N ASN A 141 -8.13 -19.66 -12.24
CA ASN A 141 -9.31 -20.41 -12.70
C ASN A 141 -8.99 -21.90 -12.90
N LYS A 142 -7.84 -22.23 -13.48
CA LYS A 142 -7.39 -23.62 -13.61
C LYS A 142 -7.23 -24.29 -12.25
N LEU A 143 -6.63 -23.60 -11.27
CA LEU A 143 -6.44 -24.12 -9.91
C LEU A 143 -7.78 -24.26 -9.15
N LYS A 144 -8.74 -23.34 -9.38
CA LYS A 144 -10.09 -23.41 -8.83
C LYS A 144 -10.83 -24.65 -9.37
N LEU A 145 -10.76 -24.90 -10.69
CA LEU A 145 -11.35 -26.10 -11.32
C LEU A 145 -10.74 -27.41 -10.81
N GLN A 146 -9.46 -27.39 -10.45
CA GLN A 146 -8.76 -28.55 -9.85
C GLN A 146 -9.03 -28.69 -8.34
N ALA A 147 -9.86 -27.82 -7.75
CA ALA A 147 -10.11 -27.74 -6.30
C ALA A 147 -8.85 -27.50 -5.43
N ILE A 148 -7.76 -27.01 -6.03
CA ILE A 148 -6.50 -26.69 -5.33
C ILE A 148 -6.60 -25.29 -4.68
N LEU A 149 -7.28 -24.36 -5.35
CA LEU A 149 -7.43 -22.98 -4.90
C LEU A 149 -8.87 -22.70 -4.49
N LYS A 150 -9.10 -22.30 -3.24
CA LYS A 150 -10.40 -21.79 -2.77
C LYS A 150 -10.57 -20.30 -3.07
N ASN A 151 -9.57 -19.49 -2.71
CA ASN A 151 -9.56 -18.02 -2.80
C ASN A 151 -10.87 -17.37 -2.31
N GLU A 152 -11.17 -17.52 -1.01
CA GLU A 152 -12.44 -17.08 -0.40
C GLU A 152 -12.71 -15.58 -0.55
N PHE A 153 -11.65 -14.78 -0.67
CA PHE A 153 -11.73 -13.32 -0.84
C PHE A 153 -11.66 -12.87 -2.30
N ASP A 154 -11.54 -13.80 -3.25
CA ASP A 154 -11.36 -13.54 -4.68
C ASP A 154 -10.21 -12.58 -5.02
N LEU A 155 -9.12 -12.67 -4.23
CA LEU A 155 -7.94 -11.83 -4.36
C LEU A 155 -7.11 -12.17 -5.59
N ILE A 156 -6.57 -11.14 -6.22
CA ILE A 156 -5.63 -11.29 -7.33
C ILE A 156 -4.26 -11.70 -6.81
N CYS A 157 -3.78 -11.02 -5.77
CA CYS A 157 -2.44 -11.21 -5.23
C CYS A 157 -2.45 -12.27 -4.12
N LEU A 158 -1.93 -13.46 -4.42
CA LEU A 158 -1.78 -14.55 -3.45
C LEU A 158 -0.30 -14.91 -3.26
N ASN A 159 0.06 -15.30 -2.04
CA ASN A 159 1.40 -15.80 -1.74
C ASN A 159 1.58 -17.26 -2.23
N LYS A 160 2.78 -17.83 -2.07
CA LYS A 160 3.11 -19.20 -2.54
C LYS A 160 2.23 -20.31 -1.95
N ARG A 161 1.54 -20.03 -0.83
CA ARG A 161 0.62 -20.95 -0.14
C ARG A 161 -0.84 -20.65 -0.44
N PHE A 162 -1.13 -19.82 -1.44
CA PHE A 162 -2.47 -19.37 -1.82
C PHE A 162 -3.22 -18.60 -0.73
N ASN A 163 -2.47 -18.02 0.21
CA ASN A 163 -3.03 -17.12 1.21
C ASN A 163 -2.82 -15.66 0.78
N PRO A 164 -3.57 -14.71 1.35
CA PRO A 164 -3.35 -13.28 1.16
C PRO A 164 -1.98 -12.80 1.69
#